data_AF-A0A1Y2QF93-F1
#
_entry.id   AF-A0A1Y2QF93-F1
#
_cell.length_a   1.000
_cell.length_b   1.000
_cell.length_c   1.000
_cell.angle_alpha   90.00
_cell.angle_beta   90.00
_cell.angle_gamma   90.00
#
_symmetry.space_group_name_H-M   'P 1'
#
loop_
_entity.id
_entity.type
_entity.pdbx_description
1 polymer ?
#
loop_
_entity_poly.entity_id
_entity_poly.type
_entity_poly.pdbx_seq_one_letter_code
_entity_poly.pdbx_strand_id
1 'polypeptide(L)'
;MPSLPEPHAITREVLDRLANTPDERLRRIMTSLVEHLHAFARDVQLTEAEWFEGIRFLTRTGHATNESRQEFILLSDTLGLSMLTVALNHDRTPGCTEATVFGPFHVEGAPELPLGADVAQGAQGLACAVTGTVRGVDGTPVAGAVIDVWQADAEGLYDVQRDGLEQHQARAVLRADAQGRFHFRTVLPVPYAIPDDGPVGDLLKATGRHPWRPAHLHFRVQAPGWRTLITHVFRRYDPYLESDAVFGVRPSLVADWPQQADGSHAVSVDIVLDRDPAGTAASA
;
A
#
# COMPACT_ATOMS: atom_id res chain seq x y z
N MET A 1 11.96 -48.39 19.79
CA MET A 1 11.49 -46.99 19.73
C MET A 1 11.22 -46.69 18.26
N PRO A 2 10.08 -46.07 17.90
CA PRO A 2 9.89 -45.66 16.52
C PRO A 2 10.99 -44.64 16.19
N SER A 3 11.72 -44.85 15.10
CA SER A 3 12.65 -43.87 14.56
C SER A 3 11.89 -42.56 14.32
N LEU A 4 12.53 -41.41 14.60
CA LEU A 4 11.97 -40.11 14.24
C LEU A 4 11.53 -40.15 12.77
N PRO A 5 10.33 -39.67 12.44
CA PRO A 5 9.86 -39.68 11.06
C PRO A 5 10.83 -38.85 10.20
N GLU A 6 11.23 -39.42 9.06
CA GLU A 6 12.00 -38.70 8.04
C GLU A 6 11.34 -37.34 7.72
N PRO A 7 12.08 -36.23 7.52
CA PRO A 7 11.49 -34.90 7.32
C PRO A 7 10.42 -34.82 6.21
N HIS A 8 10.53 -35.68 5.18
CA HIS A 8 9.51 -35.81 4.14
C HIS A 8 8.21 -36.46 4.62
N ALA A 9 8.25 -37.33 5.63
CA ALA A 9 7.07 -37.94 6.24
C ALA A 9 6.23 -36.93 7.01
N ILE A 10 6.85 -35.94 7.68
CA ILE A 10 6.13 -34.89 8.42
C ILE A 10 5.30 -34.01 7.49
N THR A 11 5.86 -33.62 6.34
CA THR A 11 5.13 -32.78 5.37
C THR A 11 3.89 -33.51 4.86
N ARG A 12 4.04 -34.79 4.49
CA ARG A 12 2.91 -35.59 4.01
C ARG A 12 1.81 -35.71 5.05
N GLU A 13 2.16 -36.01 6.30
CA GLU A 13 1.18 -36.10 7.38
C GLU A 13 0.38 -34.79 7.54
N VAL A 14 1.03 -33.62 7.50
CA VAL A 14 0.32 -32.34 7.59
C VAL A 14 -0.64 -32.15 6.41
N LEU A 15 -0.21 -32.49 5.19
CA LEU A 15 -1.07 -32.38 4.00
C LEU A 15 -2.26 -33.34 4.04
N ASP A 16 -2.05 -34.57 4.53
CA ASP A 16 -3.13 -35.56 4.71
C ASP A 16 -4.20 -35.05 5.69
N ARG A 17 -3.80 -34.31 6.73
CA ARG A 17 -4.74 -33.67 7.68
C ARG A 17 -5.55 -32.53 7.06
N LEU A 18 -5.01 -31.85 6.04
CA LEU A 18 -5.70 -30.77 5.33
C LEU A 18 -6.65 -31.28 4.24
N ALA A 19 -6.55 -32.55 3.82
CA ALA A 19 -7.28 -33.11 2.68
C ALA A 19 -8.82 -32.97 2.79
N ASN A 20 -9.34 -33.07 4.02
CA ASN A 20 -10.77 -33.00 4.32
C ASN A 20 -11.28 -31.58 4.63
N THR A 21 -10.48 -30.53 4.36
CA THR A 21 -10.93 -29.13 4.49
C THR A 21 -12.14 -28.90 3.57
N PRO A 22 -13.33 -28.52 4.11
CA PRO A 22 -14.56 -28.44 3.30
C PRO A 22 -14.52 -27.36 2.21
N ASP A 23 -13.94 -26.20 2.52
CA ASP A 23 -13.75 -25.14 1.55
C ASP A 23 -12.57 -25.46 0.64
N GLU A 24 -12.85 -25.66 -0.66
CA GLU A 24 -11.84 -26.04 -1.64
C GLU A 24 -10.75 -24.96 -1.83
N ARG A 25 -11.11 -23.68 -1.71
CA ARG A 25 -10.17 -22.57 -1.86
C ARG A 25 -9.26 -22.49 -0.64
N LEU A 26 -9.82 -22.60 0.57
CA LEU A 26 -9.05 -22.65 1.80
C LEU A 26 -8.10 -23.85 1.80
N ARG A 27 -8.59 -25.03 1.39
CA ARG A 27 -7.76 -26.23 1.24
C ARG A 27 -6.56 -25.96 0.34
N ARG A 28 -6.80 -25.41 -0.85
CA ARG A 28 -5.72 -25.07 -1.81
C ARG A 28 -4.71 -24.08 -1.23
N ILE A 29 -5.17 -23.05 -0.52
CA ILE A 29 -4.28 -22.05 0.11
C ILE A 29 -3.41 -22.71 1.18
N MET A 30 -4.02 -23.46 2.09
CA MET A 30 -3.30 -24.08 3.22
C MET A 30 -2.33 -25.17 2.77
N THR A 31 -2.73 -26.00 1.80
CA THR A 31 -1.84 -27.00 1.18
C THR A 31 -0.59 -26.34 0.61
N SER A 32 -0.75 -25.31 -0.24
CA SER A 32 0.38 -24.62 -0.86
C SER A 32 1.25 -23.91 0.17
N LEU A 33 0.65 -23.23 1.16
CA LEU A 33 1.40 -22.58 2.24
C LEU A 33 2.29 -23.56 3.00
N VAL A 34 1.75 -24.71 3.40
CA VAL A 34 2.53 -25.75 4.13
C VAL A 34 3.65 -26.29 3.26
N GLU A 35 3.39 -26.58 1.98
CA GLU A 35 4.41 -27.06 1.05
C GLU A 35 5.59 -26.10 0.95
N HIS A 36 5.32 -24.80 0.72
CA HIS A 36 6.36 -23.78 0.61
C HIS A 36 7.07 -23.51 1.94
N LEU A 37 6.36 -23.49 3.07
CA LEU A 37 6.95 -23.28 4.39
C LEU A 37 7.91 -24.43 4.77
N HIS A 38 7.48 -25.67 4.56
CA HIS A 38 8.33 -26.83 4.84
C HIS A 38 9.48 -26.95 3.84
N ALA A 39 9.30 -26.53 2.59
CA ALA A 39 10.38 -26.46 1.62
C ALA A 39 11.44 -25.43 2.05
N PHE A 40 11.03 -24.22 2.48
CA PHE A 40 11.93 -23.20 3.03
C PHE A 40 12.75 -23.74 4.20
N ALA A 41 12.10 -24.37 5.20
CA ALA A 41 12.79 -24.88 6.38
C ALA A 41 13.86 -25.94 6.03
N ARG A 42 13.60 -26.77 5.01
CA ARG A 42 14.58 -27.75 4.53
C ARG A 42 15.71 -27.12 3.72
N ASP A 43 15.38 -26.18 2.85
CA ASP A 43 16.33 -25.49 1.97
C ASP A 43 17.43 -24.81 2.79
N VAL A 44 17.03 -24.07 3.84
CA VAL A 44 17.97 -23.35 4.71
C VAL A 44 18.49 -24.18 5.88
N GLN A 45 18.05 -25.44 6.02
CA GLN A 45 18.34 -26.30 7.18
C GLN A 45 18.08 -25.59 8.52
N LEU A 46 16.89 -25.01 8.66
CA LEU A 46 16.53 -24.14 9.78
C LEU A 46 16.79 -24.82 11.13
N THR A 47 17.63 -24.20 11.97
CA THR A 47 17.95 -24.72 13.29
C THR A 47 16.85 -24.41 14.30
N GLU A 48 16.82 -25.14 15.42
CA GLU A 48 15.87 -24.88 16.51
C GLU A 48 16.02 -23.45 17.08
N ALA A 49 17.26 -22.96 17.18
CA ALA A 49 17.54 -21.62 17.69
C ALA A 49 17.00 -20.53 16.75
N GLU A 50 17.20 -20.69 15.45
CA GLU A 50 16.66 -19.78 14.42
C GLU A 50 15.14 -19.85 14.34
N TRP A 51 14.57 -21.06 14.47
CA TRP A 51 13.12 -21.22 14.54
C TRP A 51 12.53 -20.49 15.75
N PHE A 52 13.11 -20.63 16.94
CA PHE A 52 12.68 -19.89 18.13
C PHE A 52 12.84 -18.37 17.96
N GLU A 53 13.86 -17.90 17.25
CA GLU A 53 14.00 -16.47 16.91
C GLU A 53 12.88 -16.02 15.96
N GLY A 54 12.54 -16.80 14.93
CA GLY A 54 11.40 -16.53 14.05
C GLY A 54 10.08 -16.46 14.81
N ILE A 55 9.85 -17.35 15.78
CA ILE A 55 8.66 -17.29 16.65
C ILE A 55 8.66 -16.02 17.50
N ARG A 56 9.81 -15.64 18.10
CA ARG A 56 9.92 -14.38 18.85
C ARG A 56 9.66 -13.16 17.97
N PHE A 57 10.19 -13.15 16.76
CA PHE A 57 9.96 -12.09 15.78
C PHE A 57 8.46 -11.91 15.49
N LEU A 58 7.77 -12.97 15.08
CA LEU A 58 6.33 -12.94 14.79
C LEU A 58 5.50 -12.54 16.03
N THR A 59 5.91 -12.99 17.21
CA THR A 59 5.25 -12.60 18.48
C THR A 59 5.40 -11.09 18.72
N ARG A 60 6.61 -10.54 18.56
CA ARG A 60 6.85 -9.10 18.70
C ARG A 60 6.09 -8.29 17.64
N THR A 61 5.98 -8.79 16.42
CA THR A 61 5.18 -8.16 15.34
C THR A 61 3.72 -8.05 15.73
N GLY A 62 3.17 -9.11 16.35
CA GLY A 62 1.82 -9.08 16.93
C GLY A 62 1.67 -8.04 18.03
N HIS A 63 2.60 -7.98 18.99
CA HIS A 63 2.54 -7.01 20.09
C HIS A 63 2.77 -5.55 19.65
N ALA A 64 3.48 -5.31 18.55
CA ALA A 64 3.66 -3.97 17.99
C ALA A 64 2.42 -3.47 17.23
N THR A 65 1.49 -4.36 16.87
CA THR A 65 0.27 -4.02 16.14
C THR A 65 -0.79 -3.45 17.10
N ASN A 66 -1.40 -2.32 16.72
CA ASN A 66 -2.47 -1.64 17.45
C ASN A 66 -3.43 -0.92 16.47
N GLU A 67 -4.33 -0.06 16.98
CA GLU A 67 -5.36 0.61 16.17
C GLU A 67 -4.79 1.54 15.08
N SER A 68 -3.63 2.16 15.31
CA SER A 68 -2.98 3.08 14.37
C SER A 68 -1.75 2.49 13.68
N ARG A 69 -1.32 1.28 14.07
CA ARG A 69 -0.12 0.61 13.53
C ARG A 69 -0.42 -0.85 13.19
N GLN A 70 -0.26 -1.22 11.93
CA GLN A 70 -0.38 -2.61 11.46
C GLN A 70 0.99 -3.20 11.07
N GLU A 71 1.72 -3.73 12.06
CA GLU A 71 3.09 -4.22 11.84
C GLU A 71 3.13 -5.47 10.93
N PHE A 72 2.08 -6.30 10.92
CA PHE A 72 1.97 -7.41 9.97
C PHE A 72 1.76 -6.95 8.52
N ILE A 73 1.02 -5.87 8.30
CA ILE A 73 0.91 -5.25 6.97
C ILE A 73 2.28 -4.71 6.57
N LEU A 74 2.99 -4.03 7.48
CA LEU A 74 4.32 -3.51 7.21
C LEU A 74 5.35 -4.61 6.90
N LEU A 75 5.24 -5.76 7.57
CA LEU A 75 6.05 -6.94 7.26
C LEU A 75 5.73 -7.48 5.85
N SER A 76 4.45 -7.55 5.48
CA SER A 76 4.02 -7.93 4.12
C SER A 76 4.55 -6.95 3.07
N ASP A 77 4.49 -5.65 3.35
CA ASP A 77 4.97 -4.58 2.47
C ASP A 77 6.48 -4.69 2.23
N THR A 78 7.25 -4.81 3.31
CA THR A 78 8.71 -4.87 3.25
C THR A 78 9.25 -6.19 2.71
N LEU A 79 8.48 -7.28 2.75
CA LEU A 79 8.79 -8.53 2.05
C LEU A 79 8.26 -8.57 0.60
N GLY A 80 7.57 -7.52 0.14
CA GLY A 80 7.02 -7.41 -1.21
C GLY A 80 5.76 -8.23 -1.47
N LEU A 81 5.22 -8.91 -0.46
CA LEU A 81 4.02 -9.74 -0.57
C LEU A 81 2.79 -8.89 -0.91
N SER A 82 2.68 -7.69 -0.34
CA SER A 82 1.58 -6.76 -0.64
C SER A 82 1.58 -6.37 -2.12
N MET A 83 2.75 -5.99 -2.67
CA MET A 83 2.86 -5.63 -4.09
C MET A 83 2.66 -6.82 -5.02
N LEU A 84 3.13 -8.01 -4.64
CA LEU A 84 2.86 -9.23 -5.39
C LEU A 84 1.36 -9.53 -5.42
N THR A 85 0.67 -9.36 -4.29
CA THR A 85 -0.78 -9.56 -4.19
C THR A 85 -1.53 -8.57 -5.08
N VAL A 86 -1.14 -7.29 -5.08
CA VAL A 86 -1.69 -6.29 -6.01
C VAL A 86 -1.47 -6.73 -7.46
N ALA A 87 -0.26 -7.14 -7.82
CA ALA A 87 0.06 -7.56 -9.19
C ALA A 87 -0.75 -8.78 -9.66
N LEU A 88 -1.07 -9.73 -8.76
CA LEU A 88 -1.84 -10.93 -9.08
C LEU A 88 -3.35 -10.68 -9.24
N ASN A 89 -3.89 -9.62 -8.62
CA ASN A 89 -5.34 -9.37 -8.58
C ASN A 89 -5.77 -8.19 -9.45
N HIS A 90 -4.83 -7.38 -9.91
CA HIS A 90 -5.10 -6.25 -10.80
C HIS A 90 -4.62 -6.59 -12.22
N ASP A 91 -5.25 -7.59 -12.85
CA ASP A 91 -5.11 -7.83 -14.29
C ASP A 91 -5.56 -6.58 -15.06
N ARG A 92 -4.67 -6.12 -15.94
CA ARG A 92 -4.75 -4.80 -16.57
C ARG A 92 -5.38 -4.90 -17.95
N THR A 93 -6.44 -4.16 -18.18
CA THR A 93 -6.69 -3.63 -19.52
C THR A 93 -5.56 -2.64 -19.86
N PRO A 94 -4.83 -2.81 -20.99
CA PRO A 94 -3.80 -1.87 -21.40
C PRO A 94 -4.31 -0.43 -21.41
N GLY A 95 -3.55 0.49 -20.81
CA GLY A 95 -3.92 1.91 -20.70
C GLY A 95 -4.56 2.32 -19.36
N CYS A 96 -4.94 1.38 -18.49
CA CYS A 96 -5.35 1.69 -17.11
C CYS A 96 -4.18 2.20 -16.26
N THR A 97 -4.47 3.07 -15.30
CA THR A 97 -3.50 3.47 -14.27
C THR A 97 -3.11 2.26 -13.42
N GLU A 98 -1.82 2.12 -13.13
CA GLU A 98 -1.32 1.00 -12.34
C GLU A 98 -1.76 1.10 -10.87
N ALA A 99 -2.20 -0.03 -10.30
CA ALA A 99 -2.44 -0.14 -8.87
C ALA A 99 -1.12 -0.35 -8.10
N THR A 100 -1.09 0.05 -6.84
CA THR A 100 0.04 -0.18 -5.92
C THR A 100 -0.48 -0.46 -4.49
N VAL A 101 0.43 -0.71 -3.54
CA VAL A 101 0.06 -1.01 -2.14
C VAL A 101 -0.82 0.10 -1.55
N PHE A 102 -1.74 -0.26 -0.67
CA PHE A 102 -2.53 0.69 0.10
C PHE A 102 -1.70 1.44 1.14
N GLY A 103 -0.73 0.75 1.75
CA GLY A 103 0.05 1.24 2.88
C GLY A 103 -0.77 1.28 4.18
N PRO A 104 -0.11 1.51 5.34
CA PRO A 104 -0.74 1.36 6.65
C PRO A 104 -1.45 2.64 7.16
N PHE A 105 -1.43 3.75 6.42
CA PHE A 105 -1.81 5.08 6.94
C PHE A 105 -3.14 5.64 6.40
N HIS A 106 -3.90 4.84 5.67
CA HIS A 106 -5.28 5.20 5.34
C HIS A 106 -6.17 5.03 6.57
N VAL A 107 -7.08 5.98 6.78
CA VAL A 107 -8.16 5.86 7.77
C VAL A 107 -9.47 6.27 7.12
N GLU A 108 -10.55 5.62 7.54
CA GLU A 108 -11.91 5.99 7.16
C GLU A 108 -12.34 7.29 7.85
N GLY A 109 -13.33 7.99 7.28
CA GLY A 109 -13.89 9.21 7.88
C GLY A 109 -13.11 10.50 7.61
N ALA A 110 -12.20 10.50 6.62
CA ALA A 110 -11.59 11.73 6.14
C ALA A 110 -12.67 12.75 5.69
N PRO A 111 -12.44 14.06 5.86
CA PRO A 111 -13.43 15.08 5.52
C PRO A 111 -13.71 15.10 4.01
N GLU A 112 -14.99 15.18 3.63
CA GLU A 112 -15.37 15.46 2.24
C GLU A 112 -15.20 16.96 1.97
N LEU A 113 -14.37 17.32 0.98
CA LEU A 113 -14.05 18.70 0.64
C LEU A 113 -14.45 19.02 -0.82
N PRO A 114 -14.89 20.27 -1.10
CA PRO A 114 -15.21 20.67 -2.47
C PRO A 114 -13.94 20.77 -3.32
N LEU A 115 -14.10 20.67 -4.65
CA LEU A 115 -13.01 20.89 -5.59
C LEU A 115 -12.37 22.28 -5.39
N GLY A 116 -11.05 22.33 -5.37
CA GLY A 116 -10.25 23.54 -5.12
C GLY A 116 -9.97 23.84 -3.65
N ALA A 117 -10.53 23.06 -2.72
CA ALA A 117 -10.24 23.20 -1.30
C ALA A 117 -8.75 22.94 -0.97
N ASP A 118 -8.36 23.39 0.22
CA ASP A 118 -7.10 22.99 0.82
C ASP A 118 -7.27 21.65 1.53
N VAL A 119 -6.61 20.61 1.04
CA VAL A 119 -6.55 19.28 1.67
C VAL A 119 -5.48 19.25 2.75
N ALA A 120 -4.51 20.18 2.76
CA ALA A 120 -3.49 20.21 3.80
C ALA A 120 -4.12 20.39 5.20
N GLN A 121 -5.17 21.22 5.31
CA GLN A 121 -5.92 21.45 6.55
C GLN A 121 -5.04 21.73 7.78
N GLY A 122 -3.89 22.38 7.57
CA GLY A 122 -2.90 22.70 8.61
C GLY A 122 -1.62 21.88 8.57
N ALA A 123 -1.53 20.84 7.73
CA ALA A 123 -0.28 20.11 7.47
C ALA A 123 0.83 21.07 7.02
N GLN A 124 2.04 20.86 7.53
CA GLN A 124 3.17 21.71 7.22
C GLN A 124 3.80 21.34 5.87
N GLY A 125 4.24 22.34 5.11
CA GLY A 125 5.04 22.13 3.91
C GLY A 125 4.88 23.20 2.84
N LEU A 126 5.64 23.04 1.76
CA LEU A 126 5.54 23.92 0.59
C LEU A 126 4.20 23.71 -0.10
N ALA A 127 3.51 24.78 -0.48
CA ALA A 127 2.22 24.67 -1.16
C ALA A 127 2.35 23.88 -2.48
N CYS A 128 1.39 22.99 -2.74
CA CYS A 128 1.31 22.21 -3.96
C CYS A 128 -0.13 22.20 -4.51
N ALA A 129 -0.30 22.51 -5.79
CA ALA A 129 -1.56 22.36 -6.49
C ALA A 129 -1.63 21.00 -7.20
N VAL A 130 -2.73 20.29 -7.03
CA VAL A 130 -3.01 19.03 -7.73
C VAL A 130 -4.19 19.25 -8.66
N THR A 131 -4.05 18.88 -9.92
CA THR A 131 -5.15 18.86 -10.90
C THR A 131 -5.19 17.49 -11.59
N GLY A 132 -6.34 17.09 -12.09
CA GLY A 132 -6.44 15.80 -12.76
C GLY A 132 -7.79 15.46 -13.36
N THR A 133 -7.83 14.29 -14.00
CA THR A 133 -9.07 13.70 -14.54
C THR A 133 -9.19 12.24 -14.13
N VAL A 134 -10.43 11.78 -13.94
CA VAL A 134 -10.80 10.37 -13.85
C VAL A 134 -11.60 10.02 -15.09
N ARG A 135 -11.09 9.06 -15.87
CA ARG A 135 -11.68 8.59 -17.12
C ARG A 135 -11.62 7.08 -17.23
N GLY A 136 -12.43 6.51 -18.12
CA GLY A 136 -12.27 5.13 -18.56
C GLY A 136 -11.17 4.97 -19.59
N VAL A 137 -10.81 3.71 -19.87
CA VAL A 137 -9.86 3.33 -20.94
C VAL A 137 -10.27 3.86 -22.31
N ASP A 138 -11.58 3.96 -22.56
CA ASP A 138 -12.18 4.50 -23.78
C ASP A 138 -12.18 6.04 -23.83
N GLY A 139 -11.67 6.71 -22.80
CA GLY A 139 -11.69 8.17 -22.65
C GLY A 139 -12.97 8.73 -22.06
N THR A 140 -13.96 7.90 -21.72
CA THR A 140 -15.22 8.36 -21.12
C THR A 140 -14.96 8.99 -19.76
N PRO A 141 -15.39 10.25 -19.51
CA PRO A 141 -15.27 10.86 -18.20
C PRO A 141 -16.03 10.08 -17.11
N VAL A 142 -15.41 9.87 -15.95
CA VAL A 142 -16.06 9.22 -14.80
C VAL A 142 -16.56 10.29 -13.84
N ALA A 143 -17.75 10.81 -14.15
CA ALA A 143 -18.41 11.83 -13.33
C ALA A 143 -18.74 11.30 -11.93
N GLY A 144 -18.52 12.12 -10.91
CA GLY A 144 -18.84 11.78 -9.52
C GLY A 144 -17.97 10.70 -8.89
N ALA A 145 -16.85 10.32 -9.52
CA ALA A 145 -15.86 9.44 -8.90
C ALA A 145 -15.44 9.99 -7.54
N VAL A 146 -15.47 9.12 -6.52
CA VAL A 146 -14.99 9.41 -5.18
C VAL A 146 -13.48 9.23 -5.18
N ILE A 147 -12.77 10.25 -4.72
CA ILE A 147 -11.30 10.33 -4.75
C ILE A 147 -10.84 10.60 -3.33
N ASP A 148 -10.39 9.56 -2.65
CA ASP A 148 -9.75 9.69 -1.34
C ASP A 148 -8.26 9.93 -1.56
N VAL A 149 -7.73 11.00 -0.97
CA VAL A 149 -6.32 11.36 -1.03
C VAL A 149 -5.74 11.45 0.37
N TRP A 150 -4.50 11.01 0.54
CA TRP A 150 -3.74 11.18 1.78
C TRP A 150 -2.24 11.18 1.49
N GLN A 151 -1.47 11.86 2.33
CA GLN A 151 -0.01 11.96 2.21
C GLN A 151 0.62 12.30 3.56
N ALA A 152 1.95 12.15 3.62
CA ALA A 152 2.75 12.76 4.67
C ALA A 152 2.92 14.27 4.45
N ASP A 153 3.17 14.99 5.54
CA ASP A 153 3.56 16.40 5.52
C ASP A 153 5.09 16.59 5.38
N ALA A 154 5.57 17.83 5.52
CA ALA A 154 6.99 18.16 5.34
C ALA A 154 7.95 17.56 6.38
N GLU A 155 7.45 17.02 7.49
CA GLU A 155 8.26 16.25 8.44
C GLU A 155 8.24 14.75 8.12
N GLY A 156 7.53 14.34 7.06
CA GLY A 156 7.42 12.94 6.66
C GLY A 156 6.44 12.13 7.52
N LEU A 157 5.51 12.79 8.21
CA LEU A 157 4.51 12.13 9.05
C LEU A 157 3.11 12.27 8.46
N TYR A 158 2.32 11.19 8.52
CA TYR A 158 0.88 11.26 8.33
C TYR A 158 0.22 11.79 9.60
N ASP A 159 -0.95 12.41 9.48
CA ASP A 159 -1.72 12.94 10.62
C ASP A 159 -1.98 11.89 11.71
N VAL A 160 -2.24 10.63 11.35
CA VAL A 160 -2.46 9.51 12.28
C VAL A 160 -1.25 9.14 13.13
N GLN A 161 -0.07 9.65 12.77
CA GLN A 161 1.16 9.48 13.54
C GLN A 161 1.43 10.68 14.46
N ARG A 162 0.58 11.72 14.41
CA ARG A 162 0.71 12.92 15.25
C ARG A 162 -0.23 12.85 16.44
N ASP A 163 0.33 13.08 17.61
CA ASP A 163 -0.46 13.22 18.83
C ASP A 163 -1.12 14.60 18.90
N GLY A 164 -2.36 14.64 19.41
CA GLY A 164 -3.03 15.90 19.77
C GLY A 164 -3.58 16.72 18.61
N LEU A 165 -3.72 16.15 17.40
CA LEU A 165 -4.43 16.82 16.32
C LEU A 165 -5.93 16.92 16.63
N GLU A 166 -6.47 18.13 16.55
CA GLU A 166 -7.91 18.40 16.71
C GLU A 166 -8.72 18.01 15.47
N GLN A 167 -8.06 17.89 14.30
CA GLN A 167 -8.67 17.57 13.02
C GLN A 167 -7.70 16.81 12.11
N HIS A 168 -8.25 16.08 11.14
CA HIS A 168 -7.47 15.44 10.09
C HIS A 168 -6.69 16.46 9.26
N GLN A 169 -5.47 16.07 8.85
CA GLN A 169 -4.59 16.89 8.03
C GLN A 169 -4.05 16.10 6.84
N ALA A 170 -3.78 16.79 5.73
CA ALA A 170 -3.25 16.22 4.50
C ALA A 170 -4.03 15.00 3.96
N ARG A 171 -5.33 14.92 4.25
CA ARG A 171 -6.25 13.91 3.73
C ARG A 171 -7.64 14.47 3.48
N ALA A 172 -8.32 13.98 2.45
CA ALA A 172 -9.69 14.36 2.15
C ALA A 172 -10.34 13.37 1.19
N VAL A 173 -11.67 13.42 1.14
CA VAL A 173 -12.48 12.82 0.10
C VAL A 173 -12.95 13.93 -0.84
N LEU A 174 -12.73 13.77 -2.14
CA LEU A 174 -13.25 14.68 -3.18
C LEU A 174 -14.17 13.93 -4.14
N ARG A 175 -15.00 14.67 -4.88
CA ARG A 175 -15.81 14.12 -5.97
C ARG A 175 -15.45 14.78 -7.29
N ALA A 176 -15.15 13.95 -8.29
CA ALA A 176 -14.91 14.42 -9.65
C ALA A 176 -16.16 15.12 -10.23
N ASP A 177 -15.95 16.18 -11.00
CA ASP A 177 -17.03 16.92 -11.65
C ASP A 177 -17.69 16.13 -12.80
N ALA A 178 -18.65 16.75 -13.50
CA ALA A 178 -19.37 16.12 -14.62
C ALA A 178 -18.46 15.75 -15.81
N GLN A 179 -17.24 16.31 -15.88
CA GLN A 179 -16.22 15.99 -16.87
C GLN A 179 -15.11 15.10 -16.28
N GLY A 180 -15.34 14.50 -15.12
CA GLY A 180 -14.36 13.65 -14.42
C GLY A 180 -13.18 14.44 -13.86
N ARG A 181 -13.21 15.78 -13.84
CA ARG A 181 -12.08 16.59 -13.38
C ARG A 181 -12.08 16.70 -11.86
N PHE A 182 -10.88 16.77 -11.29
CA PHE A 182 -10.68 17.13 -9.89
C PHE A 182 -9.49 18.09 -9.76
N HIS A 183 -9.51 18.90 -8.71
CA HIS A 183 -8.36 19.71 -8.32
C HIS A 183 -8.45 20.07 -6.85
N PHE A 184 -7.31 20.29 -6.21
CA PHE A 184 -7.20 20.72 -4.82
C PHE A 184 -5.81 21.31 -4.54
N ARG A 185 -5.66 21.97 -3.40
CA ARG A 185 -4.38 22.43 -2.86
C ARG A 185 -3.96 21.51 -1.71
N THR A 186 -2.67 21.32 -1.54
CA THR A 186 -2.08 20.51 -0.45
C THR A 186 -0.65 21.01 -0.20
N VAL A 187 0.14 20.24 0.53
CA VAL A 187 1.59 20.42 0.67
C VAL A 187 2.36 19.47 -0.24
N LEU A 188 3.56 19.86 -0.65
CA LEU A 188 4.46 19.04 -1.46
C LEU A 188 4.91 17.81 -0.64
N PRO A 189 4.64 16.57 -1.10
CA PRO A 189 5.14 15.39 -0.42
C PRO A 189 6.67 15.35 -0.40
N VAL A 190 7.21 14.84 0.71
CA VAL A 190 8.64 14.56 0.90
C VAL A 190 8.85 13.06 1.09
N PRO A 191 10.05 12.53 0.80
CA PRO A 191 10.37 11.16 1.18
C PRO A 191 10.33 11.00 2.71
N TYR A 192 9.88 9.85 3.17
CA TYR A 192 9.74 9.54 4.58
C TYR A 192 10.15 8.09 4.88
N ALA A 193 10.51 7.81 6.13
CA ALA A 193 10.78 6.47 6.58
C ALA A 193 9.48 5.79 7.05
N ILE A 194 9.24 4.55 6.64
CA ILE A 194 8.24 3.71 7.33
C ILE A 194 8.63 3.52 8.80
N PRO A 195 7.69 3.15 9.70
CA PRO A 195 8.03 2.85 11.09
C PRO A 195 9.13 1.80 11.20
N ASP A 196 10.25 2.16 11.82
CA ASP A 196 11.46 1.32 11.91
C ASP A 196 11.94 1.08 13.36
N ASP A 197 11.07 1.42 14.32
CA ASP A 197 11.23 1.22 15.76
C ASP A 197 10.72 -0.16 16.25
N GLY A 198 10.14 -0.95 15.34
CA GLY A 198 9.59 -2.28 15.62
C GLY A 198 10.37 -3.42 14.98
N PRO A 199 9.84 -4.66 15.07
CA PRO A 199 10.48 -5.84 14.49
C PRO A 199 10.78 -5.70 12.99
N VAL A 200 9.91 -5.04 12.21
CA VAL A 200 10.20 -4.83 10.78
C VAL A 200 11.43 -3.94 10.60
N GLY A 201 11.58 -2.90 11.42
CA GLY A 201 12.79 -2.08 11.44
C GLY A 201 14.05 -2.87 11.79
N ASP A 202 13.98 -3.75 12.79
CA ASP A 202 15.09 -4.66 13.14
C ASP A 202 15.47 -5.56 11.97
N LEU A 203 14.48 -6.12 11.25
CA LEU A 203 14.70 -6.96 10.07
C LEU A 203 15.37 -6.18 8.93
N LEU A 204 14.91 -4.95 8.66
CA LEU A 204 15.53 -4.09 7.64
C LEU A 204 17.00 -3.79 7.99
N LYS A 205 17.27 -3.42 9.25
CA LYS A 205 18.63 -3.17 9.76
C LYS A 205 19.50 -4.41 9.62
N ALA A 206 19.00 -5.58 10.03
CA ALA A 206 19.71 -6.85 9.95
C ALA A 206 20.00 -7.29 8.51
N THR A 207 19.20 -6.86 7.53
CA THR A 207 19.36 -7.17 6.11
C THR A 207 20.03 -6.04 5.32
N GLY A 208 20.52 -4.99 5.98
CA GLY A 208 21.20 -3.86 5.33
C GLY A 208 20.30 -2.99 4.45
N ARG A 209 18.99 -2.99 4.74
CA ARG A 209 17.98 -2.21 4.01
C ARG A 209 17.61 -0.93 4.75
N HIS A 210 17.22 0.09 4.00
CA HIS A 210 16.72 1.35 4.56
C HIS A 210 15.17 1.38 4.64
N PRO A 211 14.57 2.18 5.54
CA PRO A 211 13.12 2.29 5.67
C PRO A 211 12.48 3.35 4.74
N TRP A 212 13.27 4.08 3.96
CA TRP A 212 12.77 5.20 3.16
C TRP A 212 11.85 4.79 2.01
N ARG A 213 10.78 5.57 1.85
CA ARG A 213 9.89 5.60 0.70
C ARG A 213 10.08 6.94 -0.03
N PRO A 214 10.03 6.94 -1.37
CA PRO A 214 10.11 8.19 -2.15
C PRO A 214 8.89 9.07 -1.90
N ALA A 215 9.00 10.39 -2.10
CA ALA A 215 7.88 11.31 -2.02
C ALA A 215 6.71 10.87 -2.92
N HIS A 216 5.50 10.75 -2.34
CA HIS A 216 4.30 10.36 -3.07
C HIS A 216 3.01 10.90 -2.45
N LEU A 217 1.97 10.92 -3.27
CA LEU A 217 0.58 11.19 -2.89
C LEU A 217 -0.26 9.95 -3.17
N HIS A 218 -1.08 9.53 -2.21
CA HIS A 218 -1.98 8.39 -2.37
C HIS A 218 -3.31 8.79 -2.99
N PHE A 219 -3.90 7.84 -3.71
CA PHE A 219 -5.24 7.91 -4.26
C PHE A 219 -5.98 6.58 -4.04
N ARG A 220 -7.20 6.63 -3.49
CA ARG A 220 -8.22 5.59 -3.64
C ARG A 220 -9.34 6.18 -4.49
N VAL A 221 -9.59 5.60 -5.66
CA VAL A 221 -10.61 6.09 -6.59
C VAL A 221 -11.70 5.04 -6.78
N GLN A 222 -12.94 5.44 -6.54
CA GLN A 222 -14.10 4.57 -6.57
C GLN A 222 -15.23 5.22 -7.38
N ALA A 223 -15.88 4.43 -8.22
CA ALA A 223 -17.06 4.86 -8.94
C ALA A 223 -17.95 3.64 -9.27
N PRO A 224 -19.30 3.78 -9.25
CA PRO A 224 -20.18 2.68 -9.61
C PRO A 224 -19.89 2.11 -11.00
N GLY A 225 -19.71 0.78 -11.09
CA GLY A 225 -19.40 0.09 -12.34
C GLY A 225 -17.94 0.18 -12.79
N TRP A 226 -17.06 0.72 -11.95
CA TRP A 226 -15.61 0.79 -12.14
C TRP A 226 -14.90 0.02 -11.03
N ARG A 227 -13.77 -0.60 -11.37
CA ARG A 227 -12.93 -1.28 -10.39
C ARG A 227 -12.29 -0.21 -9.49
N THR A 228 -12.37 -0.42 -8.16
CA THR A 228 -11.64 0.42 -7.21
C THR A 228 -10.16 0.43 -7.55
N LEU A 229 -9.58 1.63 -7.68
CA LEU A 229 -8.16 1.82 -7.90
C LEU A 229 -7.52 2.37 -6.63
N ILE A 230 -6.51 1.67 -6.13
CA ILE A 230 -5.57 2.18 -5.14
C ILE A 230 -4.26 2.42 -5.87
N THR A 231 -3.79 3.67 -5.89
CA THR A 231 -2.56 4.05 -6.59
C THR A 231 -1.81 5.15 -5.85
N HIS A 232 -0.56 5.40 -6.25
CA HIS A 232 0.24 6.53 -5.79
C HIS A 232 0.71 7.34 -7.00
N VAL A 233 1.01 8.62 -6.78
CA VAL A 233 1.80 9.42 -7.71
C VAL A 233 3.11 9.80 -7.03
N PHE A 234 4.22 9.34 -7.60
CA PHE A 234 5.57 9.56 -7.09
C PHE A 234 6.20 10.79 -7.73
N ARG A 235 7.03 11.49 -6.96
CA ARG A 235 7.76 12.66 -7.45
C ARG A 235 9.02 12.24 -8.22
N ARG A 236 9.17 12.72 -9.45
CA ARG A 236 10.38 12.50 -10.26
C ARG A 236 11.62 13.05 -9.54
N TYR A 237 12.73 12.33 -9.67
CA TYR A 237 14.05 12.63 -9.11
C TYR A 237 14.16 12.49 -7.59
N ASP A 238 13.18 11.89 -6.93
CA ASP A 238 13.35 11.49 -5.54
C ASP A 238 14.46 10.43 -5.40
N PRO A 239 15.37 10.55 -4.43
CA PRO A 239 16.52 9.65 -4.28
C PRO A 239 16.14 8.19 -4.00
N TYR A 240 14.91 7.90 -3.58
CA TYR A 240 14.45 6.56 -3.22
C TYR A 240 13.55 5.90 -4.27
N LEU A 241 13.42 6.47 -5.48
CA LEU A 241 12.58 5.88 -6.54
C LEU A 241 13.01 4.45 -6.92
N GLU A 242 14.30 4.17 -6.92
CA GLU A 242 14.86 2.86 -7.29
C GLU A 242 15.00 1.91 -6.09
N SER A 243 14.70 2.38 -4.89
CA SER A 243 14.95 1.64 -3.64
C SER A 243 13.81 1.74 -2.62
N ASP A 244 12.59 2.05 -3.06
CA ASP A 244 11.40 2.12 -2.19
C ASP A 244 11.30 0.89 -1.28
N ALA A 245 11.26 1.12 0.04
CA ALA A 245 11.28 0.07 1.06
C ALA A 245 10.14 -0.96 0.92
N VAL A 246 9.05 -0.59 0.23
CA VAL A 246 7.86 -1.44 0.02
C VAL A 246 7.59 -1.78 -1.45
N PHE A 247 8.53 -1.50 -2.35
CA PHE A 247 8.45 -1.86 -3.77
C PHE A 247 7.25 -1.28 -4.53
N GLY A 248 6.69 -0.17 -4.05
CA GLY A 248 5.45 0.43 -4.55
C GLY A 248 5.62 1.25 -5.83
N VAL A 249 6.84 1.62 -6.19
CA VAL A 249 7.12 2.44 -7.38
C VAL A 249 6.80 1.67 -8.65
N ARG A 250 6.13 2.36 -9.57
CA ARG A 250 5.93 1.95 -10.97
C ARG A 250 6.33 3.10 -11.88
N PRO A 251 7.05 2.86 -12.99
CA PRO A 251 7.51 3.93 -13.86
C PRO A 251 6.38 4.83 -14.40
N SER A 252 5.20 4.27 -14.66
CA SER A 252 4.03 5.03 -15.13
C SER A 252 3.43 5.97 -14.08
N LEU A 253 3.74 5.75 -12.79
CA LEU A 253 3.25 6.51 -11.65
C LEU A 253 4.22 7.62 -11.22
N VAL A 254 5.33 7.81 -11.93
CA VAL A 254 6.31 8.86 -11.65
C VAL A 254 5.97 10.11 -12.47
N ALA A 255 5.63 11.19 -11.78
CA ALA A 255 5.25 12.47 -12.38
C ALA A 255 6.25 13.58 -12.05
N ASP A 256 6.28 14.61 -12.89
CA ASP A 256 7.01 15.86 -12.61
C ASP A 256 6.16 16.78 -11.73
N TRP A 257 6.83 17.40 -10.75
CA TRP A 257 6.20 18.33 -9.79
C TRP A 257 6.89 19.69 -9.88
N PRO A 258 6.76 20.41 -11.01
CA PRO A 258 7.49 21.65 -11.26
C PRO A 258 7.23 22.71 -10.19
N GLN A 259 8.29 23.39 -9.78
CA GLN A 259 8.20 24.60 -8.97
C GLN A 259 7.64 25.75 -9.83
N GLN A 260 6.75 26.53 -9.24
CA GLN A 260 6.11 27.70 -9.82
C GLN A 260 6.89 28.97 -9.47
N ALA A 261 6.58 30.08 -10.14
CA ALA A 261 7.28 31.35 -9.94
C ALA A 261 7.15 31.92 -8.51
N ASP A 262 6.07 31.58 -7.81
CA ASP A 262 5.82 31.97 -6.42
C ASP A 262 6.46 31.02 -5.38
N GLY A 263 7.21 30.02 -5.85
CA GLY A 263 7.86 29.01 -5.01
C GLY A 263 6.99 27.80 -4.65
N SER A 264 5.69 27.81 -5.00
CA SER A 264 4.81 26.65 -4.85
C SER A 264 5.13 25.56 -5.87
N HIS A 265 4.49 24.40 -5.79
CA HIS A 265 4.61 23.31 -6.75
C HIS A 265 3.25 22.98 -7.39
N ALA A 266 3.28 22.27 -8.51
CA ALA A 266 2.07 21.75 -9.12
C ALA A 266 2.31 20.36 -9.71
N VAL A 267 1.26 19.53 -9.76
CA VAL A 267 1.26 18.24 -10.46
C VAL A 267 -0.08 18.03 -11.16
N SER A 268 -0.03 17.40 -12.34
CA SER A 268 -1.22 16.94 -13.07
C SER A 268 -1.26 15.42 -13.06
N VAL A 269 -2.42 14.86 -12.74
CA VAL A 269 -2.62 13.42 -12.55
C VAL A 269 -3.81 12.95 -13.37
N ASP A 270 -3.55 12.08 -14.34
CA ASP A 270 -4.60 11.41 -15.11
C ASP A 270 -4.82 9.99 -14.58
N ILE A 271 -6.05 9.74 -14.13
CA ILE A 271 -6.47 8.45 -13.59
C ILE A 271 -7.38 7.76 -14.60
N VAL A 272 -6.96 6.58 -15.05
CA VAL A 272 -7.68 5.75 -16.01
C VAL A 272 -8.17 4.49 -15.29
N LEU A 273 -9.49 4.38 -15.12
CA LEU A 273 -10.16 3.27 -14.46
C LEU A 273 -10.53 2.18 -15.45
N ASP A 274 -10.49 0.94 -14.96
CA ASP A 274 -11.06 -0.22 -15.63
C ASP A 274 -12.51 -0.43 -15.19
N ARG A 275 -13.32 -1.04 -16.05
CA ARG A 275 -14.66 -1.48 -15.66
C ARG A 275 -14.56 -2.63 -14.65
N ASP A 276 -15.57 -2.72 -13.78
CA ASP A 276 -15.75 -3.90 -12.94
C ASP A 276 -16.82 -4.81 -13.53
N PRO A 277 -16.47 -5.79 -14.40
CA PRO A 277 -17.44 -6.68 -15.01
C PRO A 277 -18.12 -7.64 -14.02
N ALA A 278 -17.61 -7.78 -12.78
CA ALA A 278 -18.09 -8.74 -11.80
C ALA A 278 -18.84 -8.11 -10.61
N GLY A 279 -18.82 -6.79 -10.45
CA GLY A 279 -19.40 -6.11 -9.28
C GLY A 279 -18.74 -6.53 -7.96
N THR A 280 -17.46 -6.92 -8.02
CA THR A 280 -16.66 -7.22 -6.83
C THR A 280 -16.44 -5.93 -6.06
N ALA A 281 -17.32 -5.64 -5.10
CA ALA A 281 -17.06 -4.65 -4.07
C ALA A 281 -15.76 -5.05 -3.37
N ALA A 282 -14.66 -4.36 -3.70
CA ALA A 282 -13.45 -4.43 -2.92
C ALA A 282 -13.78 -3.76 -1.57
N SER A 283 -14.13 -4.57 -0.57
CA SER A 283 -14.04 -4.16 0.83
C SER A 283 -12.55 -3.98 1.12
N ALA A 284 -12.15 -2.72 1.32
CA ALA A 284 -10.91 -2.41 2.03
C ALA A 284 -11.13 -2.71 3.52
#